data_AF-A0A7V3I1U3-F1
#
_entry.id   AF-A0A7V3I1U3-F1
#
_cell.length_a   1.000
_cell.length_b   1.000
_cell.length_c   1.000
_cell.angle_alpha   90.00
_cell.angle_beta   90.00
_cell.angle_gamma   90.00
#
_symmetry.space_group_name_H-M   'P 1'
#
loop_
_entity.id
_entity.type
_entity.pdbx_description
1 polymer ?
#
loop_
_entity_poly.entity_id
_entity_poly.type
_entity_poly.pdbx_seq_one_letter_code
_entity_poly.pdbx_strand_id
1 'polypeptide(L)'
;MDVRLTAEQRQLRDAAARLADDLGPGSVRDLDDDGRITRLDRQVAGSGWRALRSDGASGVEVAIVAEEFGRRLVDAPFLGPVLADDLARHLGADGGGATVGVDGRVIDARGCQR
;
A
#
# COMPACT_ATOMS: atom_id res chain seq x y z
N MET A 1 23.96 10.21 12.24
CA MET A 1 22.76 9.74 11.53
C MET A 1 22.07 8.75 12.45
N ASP A 2 20.84 9.02 12.89
CA ASP A 2 20.07 8.05 13.68
C ASP A 2 19.31 7.15 12.72
N VAL A 3 19.53 5.84 12.83
CA VAL A 3 18.96 4.81 11.95
C VAL A 3 17.77 4.11 12.60
N ARG A 4 17.40 4.51 13.82
CA ARG A 4 16.27 3.93 14.55
C ARG A 4 14.97 4.53 14.05
N LEU A 5 13.94 3.69 13.97
CA LEU A 5 12.58 4.15 13.73
C LEU A 5 12.10 5.06 14.89
N THR A 6 11.26 6.04 14.58
CA THR A 6 10.49 6.77 15.59
C THR A 6 9.42 5.88 16.25
N ALA A 7 8.71 6.38 17.26
CA ALA A 7 7.63 5.62 17.88
C ALA A 7 6.47 5.40 16.90
N GLU A 8 6.13 6.42 16.13
CA GLU A 8 5.10 6.43 15.11
C GLU A 8 5.45 5.47 13.96
N GLN A 9 6.70 5.47 13.53
CA GLN A 9 7.18 4.53 12.51
C GLN A 9 7.16 3.08 12.99
N ARG A 10 7.50 2.81 14.25
CA ARG A 10 7.33 1.47 14.84
C ARG A 10 5.85 1.06 14.87
N GLN A 11 4.97 1.96 15.29
CA GLN A 11 3.54 1.70 15.31
C GLN A 11 2.99 1.42 13.91
N LEU A 12 3.42 2.18 12.90
CA LEU A 12 3.05 1.95 11.50
C LEU A 12 3.52 0.57 11.01
N ARG A 13 4.78 0.22 11.30
CA ARG A 13 5.33 -1.09 10.97
C ARG A 13 4.51 -2.21 11.62
N ASP A 14 4.25 -2.11 12.92
CA ASP A 14 3.54 -3.14 13.66
C ASP A 14 2.09 -3.28 13.17
N ALA A 15 1.44 -2.17 12.76
CA ALA A 15 0.11 -2.19 12.14
C ALA A 15 0.12 -2.83 10.74
N ALA A 16 1.11 -2.50 9.91
CA ALA A 16 1.28 -3.09 8.58
C ALA A 16 1.58 -4.59 8.66
N ALA A 17 2.50 -4.98 9.54
CA ALA A 17 2.83 -6.37 9.83
C ALA A 17 1.58 -7.15 10.27
N ARG A 18 0.79 -6.60 11.19
CA ARG A 18 -0.43 -7.27 11.66
C ARG A 18 -1.46 -7.49 10.56
N LEU A 19 -1.71 -6.50 9.70
CA LEU A 19 -2.62 -6.66 8.56
C LEU A 19 -2.09 -7.71 7.58
N ALA A 20 -0.78 -7.68 7.32
CA ALA A 20 -0.11 -8.63 6.44
C ALA A 20 -0.16 -10.07 7.00
N ASP A 21 -0.07 -10.24 8.31
CA ASP A 21 -0.19 -11.53 9.00
C ASP A 21 -1.62 -12.06 8.97
N ASP A 22 -2.61 -11.19 9.15
CA ASP A 22 -4.03 -11.57 9.23
C ASP A 22 -4.63 -11.88 7.84
N LEU A 23 -4.11 -11.28 6.76
CA LEU A 23 -4.72 -11.29 5.43
C LEU A 23 -3.79 -11.56 4.25
N GLY A 24 -2.48 -11.64 4.49
CA GLY A 24 -1.53 -12.12 3.49
C GLY A 24 -1.79 -13.59 3.14
N PRO A 25 -1.39 -14.03 1.94
CA PRO A 25 -1.50 -15.44 1.57
C PRO A 25 -0.60 -16.31 2.48
N GLY A 26 -1.19 -17.33 3.10
CA GLY A 26 -0.49 -18.37 3.85
C GLY A 26 -0.11 -19.59 2.98
N SER A 27 -0.74 -19.73 1.82
CA SER A 27 -0.47 -20.79 0.85
C SER A 27 -0.68 -20.31 -0.60
N VAL A 28 -0.20 -21.10 -1.57
CA VAL A 28 -0.42 -20.81 -3.00
C VAL A 28 -1.91 -20.78 -3.37
N ARG A 29 -2.75 -21.57 -2.68
CA ARG A 29 -4.22 -21.58 -2.89
C ARG A 29 -4.91 -20.33 -2.39
N ASP A 30 -4.20 -19.49 -1.64
CA ASP A 30 -4.77 -18.26 -1.11
C ASP A 30 -4.62 -17.13 -2.13
N LEU A 31 -3.81 -17.34 -3.20
CA LEU A 31 -3.59 -16.37 -4.28
C LEU A 31 -4.83 -16.20 -5.17
N ASP A 32 -5.71 -17.18 -5.22
CA ASP A 32 -7.00 -17.16 -5.93
C ASP A 32 -8.22 -17.15 -4.99
N ASP A 33 -8.00 -16.93 -3.69
CA ASP A 33 -9.08 -16.72 -2.73
C ASP A 33 -9.64 -15.29 -2.83
N ASP A 34 -10.69 -15.14 -3.65
CA ASP A 34 -11.41 -13.87 -3.86
C ASP A 34 -11.95 -13.26 -2.56
N GLY A 35 -12.32 -14.09 -1.58
CA GLY A 35 -12.84 -13.63 -0.30
C GLY A 35 -11.76 -12.95 0.54
N ARG A 36 -10.58 -13.57 0.62
CA ARG A 36 -9.39 -12.98 1.25
C ARG A 36 -8.97 -11.70 0.53
N ILE A 37 -8.85 -11.74 -0.81
CA ILE A 37 -8.46 -10.59 -1.63
C ILE A 37 -9.40 -9.40 -1.40
N THR A 38 -10.72 -9.63 -1.44
CA THR A 38 -11.72 -8.58 -1.21
C THR A 38 -11.60 -7.98 0.19
N ARG A 39 -11.36 -8.82 1.22
CA ARG A 39 -11.18 -8.34 2.59
C ARG A 39 -9.89 -7.54 2.75
N LEU A 40 -8.82 -7.98 2.11
CA LEU A 40 -7.53 -7.29 2.08
C LEU A 40 -7.65 -5.92 1.41
N ASP A 41 -8.21 -5.85 0.21
CA ASP A 41 -8.37 -4.59 -0.51
C ASP A 41 -9.20 -3.58 0.29
N ARG A 42 -10.26 -4.04 0.97
CA ARG A 42 -11.07 -3.19 1.85
C ARG A 42 -10.27 -2.66 3.04
N GLN A 43 -9.46 -3.49 3.70
CA GLN A 43 -8.67 -3.05 4.85
C GLN A 43 -7.54 -2.10 4.45
N VAL A 44 -6.89 -2.34 3.31
CA VAL A 44 -5.86 -1.44 2.78
C VAL A 44 -6.47 -0.09 2.37
N ALA A 45 -7.66 -0.09 1.76
CA ALA A 45 -8.36 1.16 1.46
C ALA A 45 -8.75 1.94 2.74
N GLY A 46 -9.21 1.23 3.77
CA GLY A 46 -9.62 1.83 5.04
C GLY A 46 -8.47 2.28 5.96
N SER A 47 -7.23 1.85 5.72
CA SER A 47 -6.08 2.21 6.56
C SER A 47 -5.54 3.62 6.30
N GLY A 48 -5.86 4.20 5.14
CA GLY A 48 -5.29 5.47 4.69
C GLY A 48 -3.83 5.36 4.20
N TRP A 49 -3.23 4.17 4.17
CA TRP A 49 -1.79 4.05 3.85
C TRP A 49 -1.44 4.50 2.43
N ARG A 50 -2.40 4.44 1.50
CA ARG A 50 -2.21 4.94 0.13
C ARG A 50 -2.11 6.47 0.05
N ALA A 51 -2.59 7.19 1.07
CA ALA A 51 -2.59 8.64 1.17
C ALA A 51 -1.46 9.20 2.07
N LEU A 52 -0.57 8.36 2.61
CA LEU A 52 0.50 8.76 3.53
C LEU A 52 1.31 9.96 3.02
N ARG A 53 1.63 9.97 1.72
CA ARG A 53 2.38 11.05 1.09
C ARG A 53 1.60 12.35 1.06
N SER A 54 0.30 12.27 0.81
CA SER A 54 -0.57 13.44 0.86
C SER A 54 -0.83 13.97 2.27
N ASP A 55 -0.81 13.08 3.26
CA ASP A 55 -0.89 13.41 4.69
C ASP A 55 0.43 13.95 5.27
N GLY A 56 1.46 14.12 4.42
CA GLY A 56 2.74 14.71 4.79
C GLY A 56 3.79 13.73 5.33
N ALA A 57 3.50 12.42 5.31
CA ALA A 57 4.52 11.41 5.62
C ALA A 57 5.61 11.40 4.56
N SER A 58 6.81 10.96 4.94
CA SER A 58 7.96 10.84 4.04
C SER A 58 7.90 9.54 3.24
N GLY A 59 8.90 9.33 2.36
CA GLY A 59 9.09 8.04 1.70
C GLY A 59 9.44 6.91 2.67
N VAL A 60 9.88 7.20 3.90
CA VAL A 60 10.22 6.18 4.89
C VAL A 60 8.97 5.46 5.38
N GLU A 61 7.88 6.17 5.66
CA GLU A 61 6.62 5.55 6.09
C GLU A 61 6.04 4.65 5.00
N VAL A 62 6.12 5.08 3.73
CA VAL A 62 5.74 4.27 2.58
C VAL A 62 6.61 3.00 2.49
N ALA A 63 7.92 3.15 2.65
CA ALA A 63 8.85 2.02 2.60
C ALA A 63 8.61 1.03 3.74
N ILE A 64 8.27 1.49 4.94
CA ILE A 64 7.91 0.63 6.09
C ILE A 64 6.70 -0.24 5.75
N VAL A 65 5.62 0.34 5.20
CA VAL A 65 4.43 -0.44 4.83
C VAL A 65 4.75 -1.41 3.69
N ALA A 66 5.48 -0.95 2.67
CA ALA A 66 5.89 -1.79 1.55
C ALA A 66 6.78 -2.97 1.99
N GLU A 67 7.66 -2.75 2.97
CA GLU A 67 8.51 -3.80 3.53
C GLU A 67 7.66 -4.89 4.19
N GLU A 68 6.71 -4.52 5.05
CA GLU A 68 5.83 -5.50 5.71
C GLU A 68 4.94 -6.24 4.71
N PHE A 69 4.47 -5.54 3.68
CA PHE A 69 3.71 -6.16 2.59
C PHE A 69 4.56 -7.18 1.83
N GLY A 70 5.82 -6.84 1.53
CA GLY A 70 6.77 -7.75 0.89
C GLY A 70 7.06 -9.00 1.73
N ARG A 71 7.19 -8.86 3.05
CA ARG A 71 7.49 -9.97 3.99
C ARG A 71 6.41 -11.06 4.00
N ARG A 72 5.15 -10.72 3.72
CA ARG A 72 4.02 -11.66 3.69
C ARG A 72 3.36 -11.79 2.33
N LEU A 73 4.02 -11.32 1.27
CA LEU A 73 3.51 -11.38 -0.10
C LEU A 73 2.09 -10.79 -0.22
N VAL A 74 1.83 -9.69 0.48
CA VAL A 74 0.55 -8.99 0.41
C VAL A 74 0.30 -8.59 -1.03
N ASP A 75 -0.78 -9.12 -1.59
CA ASP A 75 -1.11 -9.04 -3.01
C ASP A 75 -2.13 -7.94 -3.30
N ALA A 76 -2.09 -6.85 -2.53
CA ALA A 76 -2.95 -5.69 -2.69
C ALA A 76 -2.22 -4.51 -3.33
N PRO A 77 -2.91 -3.71 -4.17
CA PRO A 77 -2.38 -2.47 -4.68
C PRO A 77 -1.87 -1.54 -3.60
N PHE A 78 -0.64 -1.06 -3.72
CA PHE A 78 -0.04 -0.16 -2.75
C PHE A 78 0.87 0.88 -3.40
N LEU A 79 1.99 0.49 -4.01
CA LEU A 79 3.01 1.45 -4.43
C LEU A 79 2.55 2.32 -5.60
N GLY A 80 1.89 1.71 -6.60
CA GLY A 80 1.33 2.46 -7.74
C GLY A 80 0.32 3.52 -7.29
N PRO A 81 -0.69 3.15 -6.49
CA PRO A 81 -1.63 4.10 -5.90
C PRO A 81 -0.98 5.19 -5.03
N VAL A 82 0.02 4.87 -4.19
CA VAL A 82 0.74 5.87 -3.37
C VAL A 82 1.44 6.91 -4.24
N LEU A 83 2.10 6.46 -5.33
CA LEU A 83 2.78 7.37 -6.25
C LEU A 83 1.78 8.23 -7.03
N ALA A 84 0.64 7.67 -7.42
CA ALA A 84 -0.42 8.40 -8.08
C ALA A 84 -1.04 9.47 -7.17
N ASP A 85 -1.29 9.13 -5.90
CA ASP A 85 -1.77 10.05 -4.87
C ASP A 85 -0.76 11.20 -4.63
N ASP A 86 0.53 10.89 -4.46
CA ASP A 86 1.58 11.91 -4.26
C ASP A 86 1.67 12.88 -5.45
N LEU A 87 1.56 12.34 -6.68
CA LEU A 87 1.53 13.15 -7.90
C LEU A 87 0.27 14.02 -7.97
N ALA A 88 -0.89 13.45 -7.69
CA ALA A 88 -2.16 14.18 -7.73
C ALA A 88 -2.17 15.36 -6.75
N ARG A 89 -1.62 15.20 -5.55
CA ARG A 89 -1.41 16.29 -4.59
C ARG A 89 -0.58 17.42 -5.19
N HIS A 90 0.52 17.10 -5.86
CA HIS A 90 1.38 18.11 -6.49
C HIS A 90 0.71 18.83 -7.66
N LEU A 91 -0.28 18.21 -8.30
CA LEU A 91 -1.03 18.76 -9.41
C LEU A 91 -2.34 19.44 -8.98
N GLY A 92 -2.75 19.33 -7.71
CA GLY A 92 -4.05 19.80 -7.23
C GLY A 92 -5.23 19.02 -7.83
N ALA A 93 -5.02 17.76 -8.19
CA ALA A 93 -6.02 16.86 -8.76
C ALA A 93 -6.49 15.83 -7.72
N ASP A 94 -7.60 15.15 -8.01
CA ASP A 94 -8.02 13.97 -7.26
C ASP A 94 -7.29 12.73 -7.81
N GLY A 95 -6.50 12.07 -6.96
CA GLY A 95 -5.78 10.84 -7.28
C GLY A 95 -6.58 9.57 -6.98
N GLY A 96 -7.82 9.69 -6.53
CA GLY A 96 -8.69 8.59 -6.14
C GLY A 96 -8.83 7.54 -7.23
N GLY A 97 -8.40 6.32 -6.92
CA GLY A 97 -8.49 5.18 -7.85
C GLY A 97 -7.47 5.20 -8.99
N ALA A 98 -6.53 6.15 -9.04
CA ALA A 98 -5.46 6.13 -10.02
C ALA A 98 -4.30 5.21 -9.60
N THR A 99 -3.46 4.83 -10.55
CA THR A 99 -2.17 4.15 -10.33
C THR A 99 -1.18 4.57 -11.41
N VAL A 100 0.08 4.19 -11.26
CA VAL A 100 1.16 4.56 -12.19
C VAL A 100 1.36 3.48 -13.26
N GLY A 101 1.29 3.89 -14.52
CA GLY A 101 1.75 3.10 -15.66
C GLY A 101 3.13 3.56 -16.12
N VAL A 102 4.00 2.61 -16.50
CA VAL A 102 5.33 2.87 -17.07
C VAL A 102 5.41 2.13 -18.40
N ASP A 103 5.75 2.85 -19.49
CA ASP A 103 5.87 2.29 -20.84
C ASP A 103 4.65 1.48 -21.31
N GLY A 104 3.45 1.96 -20.99
CA GLY A 104 2.19 1.29 -21.33
C GLY A 104 1.87 0.06 -20.46
N ARG A 105 2.72 -0.28 -19.48
CA ARG A 105 2.48 -1.35 -18.52
C ARG A 105 2.00 -0.77 -17.19
N VAL A 106 0.92 -1.31 -16.67
CA VAL A 106 0.42 -0.97 -15.33
C VAL A 106 0.58 -2.19 -14.44
N ILE A 107 1.34 -2.03 -13.37
CA ILE A 107 1.45 -3.01 -12.29
C ILE A 107 0.53 -2.52 -11.18
N ASP A 108 0.08 -3.40 -10.29
CA ASP A 108 -0.55 -2.92 -9.05
C ASP A 108 -1.86 -2.16 -9.30
N ALA A 109 -2.65 -2.63 -10.27
CA ALA A 109 -3.78 -1.87 -10.85
C ALA A 109 -5.16 -2.41 -10.46
N ARG A 110 -5.24 -3.42 -9.58
CA ARG A 110 -6.52 -4.04 -9.23
C ARG A 110 -7.44 -2.99 -8.59
N GLY A 111 -8.60 -2.76 -9.20
CA GLY A 111 -9.55 -1.76 -8.73
C GLY A 111 -9.20 -0.30 -9.09
N CYS A 112 -8.13 -0.05 -9.85
CA CYS A 112 -7.79 1.27 -10.36
C CYS A 112 -8.57 1.63 -11.63
N GLN A 113 -8.83 2.92 -11.83
CA GLN A 113 -9.47 3.50 -13.01
C GLN A 113 -8.41 3.95 -14.03
N ARG A 114 -8.81 4.00 -15.30
CA ARG A 114 -7.98 4.42 -16.44
C ARG A 114 -8.22 5.87 -16.80
#